data_AF-A0A093Z6R6-F1
#
_entry.id   AF-A0A093Z6R6-F1
#
_cell.length_a   1.000
_cell.length_b   1.000
_cell.length_c   1.000
_cell.angle_alpha   90.00
_cell.angle_beta   90.00
_cell.angle_gamma   90.00
#
_symmetry.space_group_name_H-M   'P 1'
#
loop_
_entity.id
_entity.type
_entity.pdbx_description
1 polymer ?
#
loop_
_entity_poly.entity_id
_entity_poly.type
_entity_poly.pdbx_seq_one_letter_code
_entity_poly.pdbx_strand_id
1 'polypeptide(L)'
;MAKFSIISAVVALLAVGASAAAAPAPIDEFTPGPGMPSLESLGLTRKDLVEMGRVKIPESYNAHRTRSALLSGKRAEIASIPTCEDNYKLPKAGAQVCINYINALGSKSCAVSGGFVQQMCFDNGAAIMGANIKNLPSVASACSDVAIAAQWIYDNCGIDGTDMNAGAHFAQGNGDLLISIVPT
;
A
#
# COMPACT_ATOMS: atom_id res chain seq x y z
N MET A 1 9.32 19.74 -73.71
CA MET A 1 8.17 20.23 -72.95
C MET A 1 7.47 19.00 -72.38
N ALA A 2 7.44 18.89 -71.05
CA ALA A 2 6.97 17.72 -70.31
C ALA A 2 5.46 17.48 -70.50
N LYS A 3 4.98 16.25 -70.22
CA LYS A 3 3.74 15.96 -69.45
C LYS A 3 3.42 14.45 -69.35
N PHE A 4 3.34 13.98 -68.09
CA PHE A 4 2.55 12.86 -67.50
C PHE A 4 2.70 11.44 -68.10
N SER A 5 2.74 10.34 -67.36
CA SER A 5 2.11 10.02 -66.09
C SER A 5 2.77 8.72 -65.57
N ILE A 6 3.26 8.67 -64.33
CA ILE A 6 3.61 7.40 -63.68
C ILE A 6 2.88 7.35 -62.34
N ILE A 7 1.97 6.39 -62.27
CA ILE A 7 1.09 6.08 -61.15
C ILE A 7 1.97 5.56 -60.01
N SER A 8 2.14 6.36 -58.95
CA SER A 8 2.82 5.92 -57.73
C SER A 8 1.76 5.43 -56.74
N ALA A 9 1.60 4.11 -56.64
CA ALA A 9 0.69 3.47 -55.71
C ALA A 9 1.16 3.67 -54.26
N VAL A 10 0.38 4.39 -53.47
CA VAL A 10 0.57 4.53 -52.02
C VAL A 10 0.01 3.28 -51.35
N VAL A 11 0.90 2.37 -50.93
CA VAL A 11 0.53 1.26 -50.04
C VAL A 11 0.47 1.81 -48.62
N ALA A 12 -0.75 2.08 -48.14
CA ALA A 12 -0.99 2.42 -46.74
C ALA A 12 -0.87 1.15 -45.89
N LEU A 13 0.22 1.03 -45.13
CA LEU A 13 0.37 0.03 -44.08
C LEU A 13 -0.53 0.42 -42.90
N LEU A 14 -1.73 -0.15 -42.83
CA LEU A 14 -2.57 -0.11 -41.63
C LEU A 14 -1.94 -1.00 -40.56
N ALA A 15 -1.11 -0.42 -39.70
CA ALA A 15 -0.72 -1.04 -38.44
C ALA A 15 -1.97 -1.10 -37.55
N VAL A 16 -2.65 -2.24 -37.56
CA VAL A 16 -3.68 -2.55 -36.57
C VAL A 16 -2.94 -2.75 -35.25
N GLY A 17 -2.88 -1.68 -34.45
CA GLY A 17 -2.44 -1.76 -33.07
C GLY A 17 -3.38 -2.68 -32.31
N ALA A 18 -2.91 -3.88 -31.98
CA ALA A 18 -3.58 -4.71 -31.00
C ALA A 18 -3.45 -4.00 -29.65
N SER A 19 -4.53 -3.35 -29.20
CA SER A 19 -4.67 -3.03 -27.78
C SER A 19 -4.72 -4.36 -27.04
N ALA A 20 -3.58 -4.79 -26.51
CA ALA A 20 -3.54 -5.82 -25.51
C ALA A 20 -4.30 -5.28 -24.29
N ALA A 21 -5.57 -5.69 -24.15
CA ALA A 21 -6.23 -5.62 -22.87
C ALA A 21 -5.37 -6.46 -21.92
N ALA A 22 -4.72 -5.80 -20.96
CA ALA A 22 -3.96 -6.48 -19.93
C ALA A 22 -4.90 -7.49 -19.28
N ALA A 23 -4.54 -8.78 -19.34
CA ALA A 23 -5.23 -9.80 -18.58
C ALA A 23 -5.22 -9.37 -17.10
N PRO A 24 -6.31 -9.62 -16.35
CA PRO A 24 -6.29 -9.33 -14.91
C PRO A 24 -5.08 -10.05 -14.30
N ALA A 25 -4.26 -9.28 -13.58
CA ALA A 25 -3.13 -9.81 -12.84
C ALA A 25 -3.60 -11.01 -11.99
N PRO A 26 -2.85 -12.12 -11.95
CA PRO A 26 -3.13 -13.20 -11.01
C PRO A 26 -3.30 -12.62 -9.59
N ILE A 27 -4.26 -13.13 -8.82
CA ILE A 27 -4.59 -12.60 -7.49
C ILE A 27 -3.35 -12.61 -6.55
N ASP A 28 -2.38 -13.48 -6.80
CA ASP A 28 -1.11 -13.59 -6.07
C ASP A 28 0.02 -12.66 -6.57
N GLU A 29 -0.26 -11.71 -7.47
CA GLU A 29 0.73 -10.76 -7.97
C GLU A 29 0.90 -9.57 -7.02
N PHE A 30 2.13 -9.36 -6.55
CA PHE A 30 2.49 -8.20 -5.76
C PHE A 30 2.52 -6.95 -6.63
N THR A 31 1.83 -5.89 -6.22
CA THR A 31 1.82 -4.60 -6.90
C THR A 31 2.25 -3.48 -5.94
N PRO A 32 3.38 -2.79 -6.18
CA PRO A 32 3.75 -1.61 -5.40
C PRO A 32 2.76 -0.45 -5.68
N GLY A 33 2.53 0.39 -4.68
CA GLY A 33 1.71 1.58 -4.82
C GLY A 33 2.31 2.61 -5.79
N PRO A 34 1.50 3.54 -6.34
CA PRO A 34 2.00 4.59 -7.21
C PRO A 34 3.14 5.40 -6.55
N GLY A 35 4.26 5.54 -7.28
CA GLY A 35 5.46 6.25 -6.80
C GLY A 35 6.34 5.44 -5.83
N MET A 36 5.94 4.22 -5.48
CA MET A 36 6.72 3.34 -4.63
C MET A 36 7.68 2.47 -5.48
N PRO A 37 8.87 2.08 -4.96
CA PRO A 37 9.83 1.28 -5.72
C PRO A 37 9.29 -0.10 -6.17
N SER A 38 9.72 -0.60 -7.33
CA SER A 38 9.42 -2.00 -7.69
C SER A 38 10.27 -2.97 -6.87
N LEU A 39 9.83 -4.23 -6.74
CA LEU A 39 10.65 -5.26 -6.09
C LEU A 39 12.00 -5.45 -6.78
N GLU A 40 12.00 -5.42 -8.12
CA GLU A 40 13.21 -5.52 -8.95
C GLU A 40 14.21 -4.41 -8.61
N SER A 41 13.73 -3.17 -8.43
CA SER A 41 14.59 -2.04 -8.05
C SER A 41 15.18 -2.16 -6.64
N LEU A 42 14.58 -3.00 -5.79
CA LEU A 42 15.06 -3.34 -4.46
C LEU A 42 15.91 -4.62 -4.46
N GLY A 43 16.03 -5.32 -5.60
CA GLY A 43 16.68 -6.63 -5.67
C GLY A 43 15.91 -7.72 -4.92
N LEU A 44 14.59 -7.59 -4.83
CA LEU A 44 13.69 -8.50 -4.11
C LEU A 44 12.74 -9.20 -5.07
N THR A 45 12.23 -10.33 -4.63
CA THR A 45 11.09 -11.03 -5.22
C THR A 45 9.94 -11.10 -4.22
N ARG A 46 8.74 -11.43 -4.69
CA ARG A 46 7.60 -11.70 -3.79
C ARG A 46 7.91 -12.84 -2.83
N LYS A 47 8.66 -13.87 -3.27
CA LYS A 47 9.08 -14.99 -2.42
C LYS A 47 9.90 -14.50 -1.23
N ASP A 48 10.83 -13.56 -1.48
CA ASP A 48 11.68 -13.02 -0.41
C ASP A 48 10.84 -12.27 0.63
N LEU A 49 9.81 -11.55 0.19
CA LEU A 49 8.85 -10.91 1.10
C LEU A 49 8.10 -11.92 1.97
N VAL A 50 7.70 -13.07 1.43
CA VAL A 50 7.07 -14.13 2.22
C VAL A 50 8.04 -14.70 3.26
N GLU A 51 9.30 -14.90 2.88
CA GLU A 51 10.34 -15.48 3.74
C GLU A 51 10.80 -14.53 4.87
N MET A 52 10.58 -13.21 4.75
CA MET A 52 10.90 -12.23 5.80
C MET A 52 10.09 -12.45 7.10
N GLY A 53 8.95 -13.13 7.04
CA GLY A 53 8.12 -13.41 8.21
C GLY A 53 7.46 -12.15 8.79
N ARG A 54 7.24 -12.12 10.10
CA ARG A 54 6.56 -11.00 10.77
C ARG A 54 7.55 -9.89 11.12
N VAL A 55 7.13 -8.64 10.94
CA VAL A 55 7.90 -7.50 11.43
C VAL A 55 7.88 -7.49 12.95
N LYS A 56 9.05 -7.33 13.57
CA LYS A 56 9.15 -7.25 15.03
C LYS A 56 8.64 -5.89 15.49
N ILE A 57 7.57 -5.88 16.29
CA ILE A 57 7.09 -4.68 16.97
C ILE A 57 7.97 -4.47 18.22
N PRO A 58 8.66 -3.32 18.36
CA PRO A 58 9.52 -3.08 19.52
C PRO A 58 8.67 -2.95 20.80
N GLU A 59 9.19 -3.39 21.95
CA GLU A 59 8.48 -3.29 23.24
C GLU A 59 8.15 -1.85 23.63
N SER A 60 8.94 -0.88 23.15
CA SER A 60 8.69 0.54 23.31
C SER A 60 7.54 1.07 22.46
N TYR A 61 6.95 0.25 21.57
CA TYR A 61 5.84 0.65 20.71
C TYR A 61 4.61 0.96 21.54
N ASN A 62 4.26 2.25 21.61
CA ASN A 62 3.08 2.69 22.34
C ASN A 62 1.97 3.11 21.38
N ALA A 63 1.10 2.16 21.03
CA ALA A 63 -0.06 2.37 20.16
C ALA A 63 -0.99 3.50 20.66
N HIS A 64 -1.11 3.67 21.99
CA HIS A 64 -1.97 4.68 22.59
C HIS A 64 -1.41 6.10 22.48
N ARG A 65 -0.08 6.27 22.60
CA ARG A 65 0.57 7.58 22.48
C ARG A 65 0.42 8.17 21.08
N THR A 66 0.49 7.33 20.04
CA THR A 66 0.36 7.77 18.65
C THR A 66 -1.00 8.41 18.36
N ARG A 67 -2.06 8.03 19.09
CA ARG A 67 -3.39 8.65 18.99
C ARG A 67 -3.52 9.98 19.71
N SER A 68 -2.93 10.11 20.91
CA SER A 68 -3.09 11.30 21.76
C SER A 68 -2.46 12.56 21.18
N ALA A 69 -1.44 12.44 20.35
CA ALA A 69 -0.82 13.57 19.66
C ALA A 69 -1.73 14.20 18.58
N LEU A 70 -2.72 13.44 18.10
CA LEU A 70 -3.58 13.81 16.97
C LEU A 70 -5.00 14.20 17.35
N LEU A 71 -5.57 13.43 18.27
CA LEU A 71 -6.96 13.53 18.70
C LEU A 71 -6.99 14.18 20.08
N SER A 72 -6.43 15.36 20.26
CA SER A 72 -6.56 16.12 21.51
C SER A 72 -8.04 16.55 21.70
N GLY A 73 -8.89 15.64 22.16
CA GLY A 73 -10.32 15.81 22.40
C GLY A 73 -11.04 14.48 22.72
N LYS A 74 -12.30 14.56 23.20
CA LYS A 74 -13.15 13.40 23.61
C LYS A 74 -13.20 12.21 22.64
N ARG A 75 -12.94 12.42 21.34
CA ARG A 75 -12.85 11.33 20.33
C ARG A 75 -11.65 10.40 20.55
N ALA A 76 -10.63 10.81 21.31
CA ALA A 76 -9.50 9.96 21.72
C ALA A 76 -9.82 8.93 22.81
N GLU A 77 -10.98 8.99 23.46
CA GLU A 77 -11.31 8.04 24.54
C GLU A 77 -12.16 6.86 24.05
N ILE A 78 -12.81 6.95 22.88
CA ILE A 78 -13.91 6.02 22.50
C ILE A 78 -13.52 4.99 21.41
N ALA A 79 -12.65 5.32 20.44
CA ALA A 79 -12.20 4.34 19.44
C ALA A 79 -11.24 3.27 20.01
N SER A 80 -11.50 1.99 19.73
CA SER A 80 -10.57 0.87 19.94
C SER A 80 -9.30 1.09 19.10
N ILE A 81 -8.13 0.76 19.65
CA ILE A 81 -6.84 0.83 18.93
C ILE A 81 -6.26 -0.59 18.80
N PRO A 82 -5.97 -1.10 17.59
CA PRO A 82 -6.35 -0.50 16.30
C PRO A 82 -7.88 -0.45 16.16
N THR A 83 -8.36 0.36 15.22
CA THR A 83 -9.77 0.29 14.83
C THR A 83 -9.89 -0.87 13.85
N CYS A 84 -10.60 -1.93 14.24
CA CYS A 84 -10.92 -3.06 13.36
C CYS A 84 -12.35 -2.89 12.84
N GLU A 85 -12.57 -3.23 11.58
CA GLU A 85 -13.87 -3.11 10.91
C GLU A 85 -14.37 -4.51 10.52
N ASP A 86 -15.30 -5.04 11.32
CA ASP A 86 -15.75 -6.44 11.25
C ASP A 86 -16.50 -6.80 9.96
N ASN A 87 -16.91 -5.79 9.18
CA ASN A 87 -17.66 -5.96 7.93
C ASN A 87 -16.77 -6.26 6.72
N TYR A 88 -15.45 -6.05 6.82
CA TYR A 88 -14.52 -6.24 5.71
C TYR A 88 -13.45 -7.25 6.08
N LYS A 89 -13.40 -8.37 5.37
CA LYS A 89 -12.42 -9.45 5.57
C LYS A 89 -11.43 -9.50 4.42
N LEU A 90 -10.19 -9.85 4.72
CA LEU A 90 -9.11 -9.96 3.75
C LEU A 90 -8.07 -11.02 4.15
N PRO A 91 -7.33 -11.59 3.19
CA PRO A 91 -6.30 -12.58 3.47
C PRO A 91 -5.09 -11.98 4.21
N LYS A 92 -4.68 -12.64 5.29
CA LYS A 92 -3.46 -12.29 6.06
C LYS A 92 -2.20 -12.40 5.21
N ALA A 93 -2.14 -13.39 4.32
CA ALA A 93 -0.97 -13.60 3.47
C ALA A 93 -0.63 -12.35 2.64
N GLY A 94 -1.63 -11.74 2.01
CA GLY A 94 -1.46 -10.51 1.26
C GLY A 94 -1.00 -9.34 2.13
N ALA A 95 -1.66 -9.15 3.27
CA ALA A 95 -1.32 -8.10 4.23
C ALA A 95 0.15 -8.22 4.71
N GLN A 96 0.62 -9.43 5.03
CA GLN A 96 1.98 -9.65 5.51
C GLN A 96 3.04 -9.39 4.42
N VAL A 97 2.80 -9.80 3.17
CA VAL A 97 3.69 -9.48 2.04
C VAL A 97 3.83 -7.96 1.89
N CYS A 98 2.70 -7.26 1.96
CA CYS A 98 2.63 -5.81 1.91
C CYS A 98 3.40 -5.14 3.06
N ILE A 99 3.22 -5.63 4.29
CA ILE A 99 3.97 -5.17 5.48
C ILE A 99 5.48 -5.33 5.27
N ASN A 100 5.91 -6.49 4.76
CA ASN A 100 7.32 -6.80 4.56
C ASN A 100 7.96 -5.95 3.46
N TYR A 101 7.23 -5.70 2.39
CA TYR A 101 7.65 -4.76 1.35
C TYR A 101 7.91 -3.36 1.92
N ILE A 102 6.95 -2.82 2.68
CA ILE A 102 7.09 -1.49 3.29
C ILE A 102 8.26 -1.50 4.28
N ASN A 103 8.42 -2.56 5.07
CA ASN A 103 9.54 -2.68 6.01
C ASN A 103 10.91 -2.71 5.30
N ALA A 104 11.00 -3.35 4.14
CA ALA A 104 12.23 -3.41 3.34
C ALA A 104 12.68 -2.03 2.82
N LEU A 105 11.78 -1.04 2.80
CA LEU A 105 12.13 0.35 2.49
C LEU A 105 12.84 1.06 3.67
N GLY A 106 12.74 0.51 4.89
CA GLY A 106 13.46 0.97 6.07
C GLY A 106 13.15 2.42 6.44
N SER A 107 14.19 3.24 6.61
CA SER A 107 14.07 4.65 7.01
C SER A 107 13.65 5.59 5.89
N LYS A 108 13.38 5.09 4.67
CA LYS A 108 12.85 5.92 3.57
C LYS A 108 11.52 6.54 3.98
N SER A 109 11.23 7.70 3.40
CA SER A 109 9.98 8.43 3.65
C SER A 109 8.82 7.74 2.92
N CYS A 110 7.86 7.21 3.69
CA CYS A 110 6.57 6.76 3.19
C CYS A 110 5.58 7.91 3.35
N ALA A 111 5.27 8.58 2.24
CA ALA A 111 4.50 9.81 2.22
C ALA A 111 3.16 9.65 1.49
N VAL A 112 2.18 10.45 1.91
CA VAL A 112 0.95 10.71 1.16
C VAL A 112 1.02 12.17 0.73
N SER A 113 1.07 12.41 -0.57
CA SER A 113 1.19 13.75 -1.16
C SER A 113 0.15 13.98 -2.26
N GLY A 114 -0.41 15.19 -2.35
CA GLY A 114 -1.32 15.56 -3.43
C GLY A 114 -2.71 14.91 -3.37
N GLY A 115 -3.03 14.19 -2.29
CA GLY A 115 -4.33 13.53 -2.08
C GLY A 115 -4.59 13.18 -0.62
N PHE A 116 -5.81 12.71 -0.34
CA PHE A 116 -6.21 12.29 1.01
C PHE A 116 -5.78 10.86 1.34
N VAL A 117 -5.74 9.96 0.34
CA VAL A 117 -5.36 8.55 0.49
C VAL A 117 -4.42 8.15 -0.64
N GLN A 118 -3.45 7.31 -0.34
CA GLN A 118 -2.56 6.68 -1.32
C GLN A 118 -2.37 5.21 -1.00
N GLN A 119 -2.52 4.34 -2.00
CA GLN A 119 -2.14 2.94 -1.89
C GLN A 119 -0.61 2.83 -1.84
N MET A 120 -0.08 2.11 -0.87
CA MET A 120 1.35 1.88 -0.69
C MET A 120 1.79 0.54 -1.29
N CYS A 121 0.92 -0.47 -1.25
CA CYS A 121 1.10 -1.76 -1.89
C CYS A 121 -0.23 -2.51 -1.97
N PHE A 122 -0.24 -3.54 -2.81
CA PHE A 122 -1.31 -4.51 -2.93
C PHE A 122 -0.71 -5.91 -3.13
N ASP A 123 -1.29 -6.91 -2.47
CA ASP A 123 -0.98 -8.33 -2.68
C ASP A 123 -2.16 -9.19 -2.24
N ASN A 124 -2.53 -10.22 -3.02
CA ASN A 124 -3.45 -11.28 -2.61
C ASN A 124 -4.73 -10.77 -1.89
N GLY A 125 -5.43 -9.82 -2.52
CA GLY A 125 -6.70 -9.29 -2.01
C GLY A 125 -6.57 -8.34 -0.82
N ALA A 126 -5.35 -7.96 -0.42
CA ALA A 126 -5.08 -7.02 0.66
C ALA A 126 -4.30 -5.81 0.15
N ALA A 127 -4.74 -4.61 0.51
CA ALA A 127 -4.01 -3.37 0.25
C ALA A 127 -3.63 -2.66 1.55
N ILE A 128 -2.43 -2.07 1.56
CA ILE A 128 -2.05 -1.10 2.58
C ILE A 128 -2.20 0.30 2.01
N MET A 129 -2.97 1.13 2.72
CA MET A 129 -3.24 2.51 2.36
C MET A 129 -2.64 3.44 3.42
N GLY A 130 -2.12 4.59 2.99
CA GLY A 130 -1.83 5.73 3.86
C GLY A 130 -2.87 6.82 3.66
N ALA A 131 -3.32 7.45 4.73
CA ALA A 131 -4.26 8.58 4.69
C ALA A 131 -3.72 9.82 5.43
N ASN A 132 -3.84 10.95 4.75
CA ASN A 132 -3.53 12.30 5.23
C ASN A 132 -4.76 12.90 5.91
N ILE A 133 -5.05 12.43 7.12
CA ILE A 133 -6.28 12.79 7.86
C ILE A 133 -6.36 14.28 8.23
N LYS A 134 -5.24 15.00 8.21
CA LYS A 134 -5.18 16.44 8.48
C LYS A 134 -5.31 17.31 7.22
N ASN A 135 -5.40 16.69 6.03
CA ASN A 135 -5.47 17.40 4.75
C ASN A 135 -4.32 18.40 4.55
N LEU A 136 -3.10 18.02 4.97
CA LEU A 136 -1.90 18.82 4.76
C LEU A 136 -1.37 18.65 3.32
N PRO A 137 -0.46 19.51 2.82
CA PRO A 137 0.14 19.32 1.49
C PRO A 137 0.82 17.95 1.32
N SER A 138 1.46 17.46 2.39
CA SER A 138 1.91 16.08 2.52
C SER A 138 1.98 15.67 3.99
N VAL A 139 1.92 14.36 4.24
CA VAL A 139 2.27 13.73 5.52
C VAL A 139 3.18 12.54 5.23
N ALA A 140 4.10 12.24 6.14
CA ALA A 140 5.03 11.14 5.94
C ALA A 140 5.59 10.59 7.25
N SER A 141 5.82 9.28 7.31
CA SER A 141 6.60 8.63 8.36
C SER A 141 7.71 7.79 7.74
N ALA A 142 8.66 7.32 8.54
CA ALA A 142 9.59 6.30 8.06
C ALA A 142 8.80 5.04 7.66
N CYS A 143 9.16 4.40 6.56
CA CYS A 143 8.47 3.19 6.12
C CYS A 143 8.56 2.07 7.16
N SER A 144 9.63 1.99 7.96
CA SER A 144 9.70 1.10 9.12
C SER A 144 8.60 1.36 10.15
N ASP A 145 8.26 2.63 10.43
CA ASP A 145 7.19 2.99 11.37
C ASP A 145 5.81 2.67 10.79
N VAL A 146 5.64 2.84 9.46
CA VAL A 146 4.45 2.43 8.73
C VAL A 146 4.26 0.92 8.80
N ALA A 147 5.33 0.15 8.58
CA ALA A 147 5.29 -1.30 8.64
C ALA A 147 4.97 -1.81 10.05
N ILE A 148 5.52 -1.19 11.10
CA ILE A 148 5.18 -1.51 12.49
C ILE A 148 3.70 -1.23 12.77
N ALA A 149 3.17 -0.09 12.31
CA ALA A 149 1.75 0.23 12.48
C ALA A 149 0.84 -0.77 11.73
N ALA A 150 1.19 -1.15 10.50
CA ALA A 150 0.48 -2.17 9.76
C ALA A 150 0.58 -3.56 10.42
N GLN A 151 1.75 -3.95 10.93
CA GLN A 151 1.92 -5.18 11.70
C GLN A 151 1.06 -5.16 12.97
N TRP A 152 0.94 -4.02 13.65
CA TRP A 152 0.06 -3.89 14.81
C TRP A 152 -1.41 -4.14 14.44
N ILE A 153 -1.87 -3.63 13.29
CA ILE A 153 -3.22 -3.91 12.76
C ILE A 153 -3.37 -5.42 12.47
N TYR A 154 -2.43 -6.01 11.74
CA TYR A 154 -2.42 -7.44 11.42
C TYR A 154 -2.52 -8.33 12.67
N ASP A 155 -1.79 -7.96 13.71
CA ASP A 155 -1.69 -8.74 14.95
C ASP A 155 -2.98 -8.67 15.78
N ASN A 156 -3.69 -7.53 15.75
CA ASN A 156 -4.83 -7.25 16.63
C ASN A 156 -6.19 -7.32 15.94
N CYS A 157 -6.26 -7.23 14.61
CA CYS A 157 -7.49 -7.39 13.82
C CYS A 157 -7.59 -8.78 13.15
N GLY A 158 -6.71 -9.73 13.52
CA GLY A 158 -6.77 -11.10 13.03
C GLY A 158 -8.03 -11.81 13.51
N ILE A 159 -8.71 -12.52 12.60
CA ILE A 159 -9.85 -13.37 12.93
C ILE A 159 -9.34 -14.77 13.28
N ASP A 160 -8.46 -15.30 12.42
CA ASP A 160 -7.86 -16.62 12.56
C ASP A 160 -6.44 -16.65 11.93
N GLY A 161 -5.98 -17.84 11.54
CA GLY A 161 -4.68 -18.03 10.91
C GLY A 161 -4.61 -17.60 9.45
N THR A 162 -5.76 -17.46 8.77
CA THR A 162 -5.85 -17.17 7.33
C THR A 162 -6.36 -15.76 7.05
N ASP A 163 -7.31 -15.29 7.85
CA ASP A 163 -8.08 -14.08 7.57
C ASP A 163 -8.01 -13.06 8.71
N MET A 164 -8.17 -11.79 8.34
CA MET A 164 -8.25 -10.67 9.25
C MET A 164 -9.37 -9.72 8.84
N ASN A 165 -9.88 -8.96 9.82
CA ASN A 165 -10.72 -7.81 9.54
C ASN A 165 -9.85 -6.66 9.02
N ALA A 166 -10.44 -5.79 8.20
CA ALA A 166 -9.83 -4.53 7.85
C ALA A 166 -9.56 -3.72 9.13
N GLY A 167 -8.55 -2.86 9.11
CA GLY A 167 -8.28 -2.03 10.26
C GLY A 167 -7.37 -0.86 9.98
N ALA A 168 -7.30 0.05 10.94
CA ALA A 168 -6.55 1.28 10.82
C ALA A 168 -5.80 1.65 12.11
N HIS A 169 -4.60 2.19 11.94
CA HIS A 169 -3.74 2.64 13.02
C HIS A 169 -2.72 3.68 12.54
N PHE A 170 -2.30 4.58 13.41
CA PHE A 170 -1.36 5.63 13.04
C PHE A 170 0.08 5.12 13.00
N ALA A 171 0.84 5.54 11.99
CA ALA A 171 2.29 5.37 11.98
C ALA A 171 2.95 6.28 13.04
N GLN A 172 4.01 5.79 13.67
CA GLN A 172 4.82 6.59 14.59
C GLN A 172 5.72 7.60 13.84
N GLY A 173 6.47 8.41 14.61
CA GLY A 173 7.41 9.41 14.09
C GLY A 173 6.77 10.78 13.91
N ASN A 174 6.04 10.97 12.81
CA ASN A 174 5.44 12.26 12.42
C ASN A 174 3.92 12.33 12.66
N GLY A 175 3.33 11.23 13.13
CA GLY A 175 2.04 11.24 13.80
C GLY A 175 0.83 11.65 12.96
N ASP A 176 0.92 11.97 11.67
CA ASP A 176 -0.21 12.46 10.87
C ASP A 176 -0.65 11.52 9.75
N LEU A 177 -0.01 10.36 9.68
CA LEU A 177 -0.23 9.34 8.66
C LEU A 177 -1.02 8.17 9.26
N LEU A 178 -2.30 8.07 8.90
CA LEU A 178 -3.13 6.92 9.25
C LEU A 178 -2.84 5.79 8.26
N ILE A 179 -2.50 4.62 8.76
CA ILE A 179 -2.29 3.41 7.97
C ILE A 179 -3.53 2.55 8.09
N SER A 180 -3.98 2.03 6.95
CA SER A 180 -5.11 1.10 6.90
C SER A 180 -4.73 -0.15 6.11
N ILE A 181 -5.26 -1.30 6.54
CA ILE A 181 -5.25 -2.54 5.77
C ILE A 181 -6.70 -2.83 5.38
N VAL A 182 -6.97 -2.94 4.08
CA VAL A 182 -8.32 -3.04 3.51
C VAL A 182 -8.38 -4.09 2.40
N PRO A 183 -9.55 -4.70 2.12
CA PRO A 183 -9.73 -5.50 0.92
C PRO A 183 -9.72 -4.62 -0.34
N THR A 184 -9.44 -5.23 -1.48
CA THR A 184 -9.52 -4.61 -2.81
C THR A 184 -10.65 -5.18 -3.66
#